data_AF-A0A9C8HW60-F1
#
_entry.id   AF-A0A9C8HW60-F1
#
_cell.length_a   1.000
_cell.length_b   1.000
_cell.length_c   1.000
_cell.angle_alpha   90.00
_cell.angle_beta   90.00
_cell.angle_gamma   90.00
#
_symmetry.space_group_name_H-M   'P 1'
#
loop_
_entity.id
_entity.type
_entity.pdbx_description
1 polymer ?
#
loop_
_entity_poly.entity_id
_entity_poly.type
_entity_poly.pdbx_seq_one_letter_code
_entity_poly.pdbx_strand_id
1 'polypeptide(L)'
;PEKFGMVNFNKQMKVSEIIDKPKKTRLKYMWGVIVWNYKFTEFLKTSVEEEGIRDFAEILNAAIKNNLKITGLKFDRGIYTDLGTFDELKKLYEKYSSK
;
A
#
# COMPACT_ATOMS: atom_id res chain seq x y z
N PRO A 1 11.22 -1.97 -5.36
CA PRO A 1 10.76 -1.18 -4.19
C PRO A 1 10.51 0.31 -4.54
N GLU A 2 11.34 0.91 -5.39
CA GLU A 2 11.27 2.35 -5.70
C GLU A 2 9.97 2.81 -6.40
N LYS A 3 9.17 1.87 -6.91
CA LYS A 3 7.86 2.14 -7.51
C LYS A 3 6.68 1.95 -6.54
N PHE A 4 6.93 1.40 -5.35
CA PHE A 4 5.87 0.91 -4.47
C PHE A 4 6.06 1.39 -3.03
N GLY A 5 4.95 1.59 -2.32
CA GLY A 5 4.98 1.71 -0.87
C GLY A 5 5.19 0.35 -0.23
N MET A 6 6.23 0.25 0.58
CA MET A 6 6.70 -0.98 1.20
C MET A 6 6.15 -1.07 2.62
N VAL A 7 5.67 -2.25 3.01
CA VAL A 7 4.97 -2.45 4.27
C VAL A 7 5.75 -3.37 5.18
N ASN A 8 5.88 -2.97 6.44
CA ASN A 8 6.38 -3.81 7.51
C ASN A 8 5.22 -4.24 8.42
N PHE A 9 5.20 -5.51 8.81
CA PHE A 9 4.24 -6.06 9.75
C PHE A 9 4.88 -7.18 10.57
N ASN A 10 4.31 -7.43 11.75
CA ASN A 10 4.78 -8.50 12.62
C ASN A 10 4.18 -9.88 12.25
N LYS A 11 4.49 -10.91 13.05
CA LYS A 11 3.98 -12.28 12.84
C LYS A 11 2.45 -12.38 12.92
N GLN A 12 1.80 -11.44 13.59
CA GLN A 12 0.34 -11.33 13.73
C GLN A 12 -0.28 -10.45 12.64
N MET A 13 0.49 -10.11 11.60
CA MET A 13 0.06 -9.24 10.52
C MET A 13 -0.30 -7.81 10.95
N LYS A 14 0.04 -7.38 12.17
CA LYS A 14 -0.12 -5.98 12.55
C LYS A 14 0.91 -5.15 11.81
N VAL A 15 0.43 -4.19 11.01
CA VAL A 15 1.29 -3.24 10.29
C VAL A 15 1.94 -2.30 11.28
N SER A 16 3.26 -2.14 11.16
CA SER A 16 4.05 -1.27 12.04
C SER A 16 4.61 -0.06 11.32
N GLU A 17 4.76 -0.12 9.99
CA GLU A 17 5.36 0.95 9.21
C GLU A 17 5.04 0.81 7.72
N ILE A 18 4.84 1.94 7.05
CA ILE A 18 4.78 2.05 5.58
C ILE A 18 5.91 2.99 5.13
N ILE A 19 6.69 2.57 4.14
CA ILE A 19 7.78 3.39 3.56
C ILE A 19 7.46 3.59 2.09
N ASP A 20 7.14 4.82 1.67
CA ASP A 20 6.85 5.10 0.25
C ASP A 20 8.14 5.13 -0.59
N LYS A 21 8.14 4.37 -1.69
CA LYS A 21 9.15 4.37 -2.75
C LYS A 21 10.61 4.44 -2.27
N PRO A 22 11.04 3.57 -1.33
CA PRO A 22 12.41 3.63 -0.83
C PRO A 22 13.40 3.21 -1.92
N LYS A 23 14.47 4.00 -2.08
CA LYS A 23 15.60 3.68 -2.98
C LYS A 23 16.19 2.29 -2.69
N LYS A 24 16.31 1.95 -1.40
CA LYS A 24 16.75 0.63 -0.93
C LYS A 24 15.92 0.23 0.28
N THR A 25 15.54 -1.05 0.36
CA THR A 25 14.84 -1.60 1.51
C THR A 25 15.10 -3.09 1.63
N ARG A 26 14.97 -3.63 2.85
CA ARG A 26 14.91 -5.07 3.12
C ARG A 26 13.48 -5.60 3.21
N LEU A 27 12.48 -4.72 3.17
CA LEU A 27 11.08 -5.09 3.18
C LEU A 27 10.72 -5.83 1.90
N LYS A 28 9.96 -6.92 2.04
CA LYS A 28 9.61 -7.82 0.93
C LYS A 28 8.25 -7.53 0.32
N TYR A 29 7.36 -6.91 1.09
CA TYR A 29 5.96 -6.74 0.73
C TYR A 29 5.67 -5.28 0.43
N MET A 30 4.88 -5.07 -0.63
CA MET A 30 4.22 -3.80 -0.89
C MET A 30 2.75 -3.89 -0.50
N TRP A 31 2.12 -2.73 -0.33
CA TRP A 31 0.66 -2.65 -0.38
C TRP A 31 0.16 -2.63 -1.82
N GLY A 32 -0.98 -3.27 -2.08
CA GLY A 32 -1.65 -3.21 -3.38
C GLY A 32 -3.08 -2.71 -3.26
N VAL A 33 -3.75 -3.03 -2.16
CA VAL A 33 -5.13 -2.63 -1.85
C VAL A 33 -5.21 -2.31 -0.36
N ILE A 34 -6.02 -1.33 -0.02
CA ILE A 34 -6.36 -0.97 1.35
C ILE A 34 -7.86 -0.89 1.42
N VAL A 35 -8.43 -1.48 2.46
CA VAL A 35 -9.85 -1.40 2.78
C VAL A 35 -9.94 -0.91 4.21
N TRP A 36 -10.85 0.03 4.46
CA TRP A 36 -10.98 0.65 5.78
C TRP A 36 -12.44 0.93 6.11
N ASN A 37 -12.71 1.12 7.41
CA ASN A 37 -14.01 1.51 7.92
C ASN A 37 -14.07 3.03 8.15
N TYR A 38 -15.24 3.52 8.54
CA TYR A 38 -15.51 4.96 8.70
C TYR A 38 -14.52 5.68 9.63
N LYS A 39 -13.97 5.01 10.65
CA LYS A 39 -13.01 5.62 11.60
C LYS A 39 -11.75 6.10 10.90
N PHE A 40 -11.27 5.35 9.91
CA PHE A 40 -10.12 5.79 9.12
C PHE A 40 -10.51 6.89 8.12
N THR A 41 -11.75 6.91 7.60
CA THR A 41 -12.22 8.01 6.76
C THR A 41 -12.22 9.34 7.51
N GLU A 42 -12.67 9.34 8.77
CA GLU A 42 -12.61 10.52 9.64
C GLU A 42 -11.15 10.96 9.88
N PHE A 43 -10.28 10.01 10.23
CA PHE A 43 -8.85 10.27 10.40
C PHE A 43 -8.21 10.85 9.14
N LEU A 44 -8.49 10.25 7.98
CA LEU A 44 -8.01 10.70 6.68
C LEU A 44 -8.46 12.13 6.38
N LYS A 45 -9.74 12.45 6.65
CA LYS A 45 -10.26 13.80 6.46
C LYS A 45 -9.49 14.82 7.29
N THR A 46 -9.33 14.57 8.59
CA THR A 46 -8.57 15.46 9.49
C THR A 46 -7.12 15.62 9.02
N SER A 47 -6.43 14.52 8.67
CA SER A 47 -5.04 14.62 8.19
C SER A 47 -4.90 15.41 6.89
N VAL A 48 -5.87 15.32 5.97
CA VAL A 48 -5.82 16.05 4.70
C VAL A 48 -6.25 17.52 4.85
N GLU A 49 -7.36 17.78 5.53
CA GLU A 49 -7.98 19.10 5.59
C GLU A 49 -7.37 19.99 6.67
N GLU A 50 -7.09 19.43 7.86
CA GLU A 50 -6.64 20.20 9.02
C GLU A 50 -5.11 20.20 9.14
N GLU A 51 -4.48 19.03 8.91
CA GLU A 51 -3.02 18.88 9.01
C GLU A 51 -2.29 19.11 7.67
N GLY A 52 -3.02 19.14 6.56
CA GLY A 52 -2.48 19.41 5.21
C GLY A 52 -1.62 18.28 4.63
N ILE A 53 -1.66 17.08 5.21
CA ILE A 53 -0.88 15.92 4.77
C ILE A 53 -1.48 15.37 3.47
N ARG A 54 -0.63 15.19 2.45
CA ARG A 54 -1.05 14.66 1.14
C ARG A 54 -0.46 13.30 0.80
N ASP A 55 0.55 12.86 1.55
CA ASP A 55 1.18 11.57 1.36
C ASP A 55 0.43 10.48 2.14
N PHE A 56 0.01 9.43 1.43
CA PHE A 56 -0.82 8.39 2.03
C PHE A 56 -0.03 7.50 3.00
N ALA A 57 1.28 7.31 2.79
CA ALA A 57 2.13 6.56 3.72
C ALA A 57 2.33 7.35 5.03
N GLU A 58 2.50 8.67 4.95
CA GLU A 58 2.55 9.56 6.11
C GLU A 58 1.27 9.47 6.94
N ILE A 59 0.10 9.56 6.30
CA ILE A 59 -1.21 9.46 6.96
C ILE A 59 -1.37 8.11 7.68
N LEU A 60 -0.92 7.01 7.07
CA LEU A 60 -1.03 5.70 7.71
C LEU A 60 -0.04 5.50 8.84
N ASN A 61 1.18 6.02 8.72
CA ASN A 61 2.12 6.02 9.84
C ASN A 61 1.59 6.88 11.00
N ALA A 62 0.94 8.01 10.71
CA ALA A 62 0.24 8.81 11.70
C ALA A 62 -0.92 8.03 12.35
N ALA A 63 -1.71 7.28 11.57
CA ALA A 63 -2.77 6.42 12.09
C ALA A 63 -2.21 5.31 13.01
N ILE A 64 -1.09 4.67 12.64
CA ILE A 64 -0.39 3.68 13.48
C ILE A 64 0.05 4.32 14.81
N LYS A 65 0.63 5.52 14.75
CA LYS A 65 1.06 6.28 15.93
C LYS A 65 -0.12 6.66 16.84
N ASN A 66 -1.29 6.92 16.25
CA ASN A 66 -2.54 7.19 16.95
C ASN A 66 -3.30 5.90 17.37
N ASN A 67 -2.64 4.74 17.35
CA ASN A 67 -3.19 3.44 17.75
C ASN A 67 -4.38 2.95 16.91
N LEU A 68 -4.59 3.46 15.70
CA LEU A 68 -5.53 2.84 14.77
C LEU A 68 -5.01 1.45 14.38
N LYS A 69 -5.92 0.47 14.40
CA LYS A 69 -5.56 -0.91 14.09
C LYS A 69 -5.45 -1.09 12.57
N ILE A 70 -4.24 -1.32 12.09
CA ILE A 70 -3.95 -1.68 10.70
C ILE A 70 -3.44 -3.11 10.64
N THR A 71 -4.11 -3.96 9.86
CA THR A 71 -3.78 -5.38 9.70
C THR A 71 -3.48 -5.66 8.23
N GLY A 72 -2.34 -6.29 7.97
CA GLY A 72 -1.95 -6.72 6.63
C GLY A 72 -2.58 -8.05 6.26
N LEU A 73 -2.75 -8.27 4.97
CA LEU A 73 -3.06 -9.57 4.39
C LEU A 73 -2.00 -9.86 3.32
N LYS A 74 -1.35 -11.03 3.43
CA LYS A 74 -0.39 -11.49 2.42
C LYS A 74 -1.10 -12.30 1.36
N PHE A 75 -0.64 -12.14 0.14
CA PHE A 75 -1.00 -13.01 -0.96
C PHE A 75 0.25 -13.75 -1.43
N ASP A 76 0.60 -14.86 -0.78
CA ASP A 76 1.82 -15.62 -1.10
C ASP A 76 1.80 -16.23 -2.51
N ARG A 77 0.59 -16.44 -3.07
CA ARG A 77 0.36 -16.84 -4.46
C ARG A 77 -0.43 -15.78 -5.24
N GLY A 78 -0.40 -14.54 -4.77
CA GLY A 78 -1.03 -13.41 -5.45
C GLY A 78 -0.27 -13.04 -6.72
N ILE A 79 -1.01 -12.62 -7.73
CA ILE A 79 -0.44 -12.03 -8.94
C ILE A 79 -0.76 -10.54 -8.89
N TYR A 80 0.29 -9.73 -9.00
CA TYR A 80 0.15 -8.29 -9.23
C TYR A 80 0.58 -7.98 -10.66
N THR A 81 -0.21 -7.16 -11.34
CA THR A 81 0.10 -6.66 -12.67
C THR A 81 0.03 -5.13 -12.62
N ASP A 82 1.12 -4.47 -13.00
CA ASP A 82 1.13 -3.02 -13.19
C ASP A 82 0.43 -2.70 -14.51
N LEU A 83 -0.65 -1.92 -14.47
CA LEU A 83 -1.38 -1.49 -15.67
C LEU A 83 -1.12 -0.01 -16.00
N GLY A 84 -0.13 0.60 -15.35
CA GLY A 84 0.14 2.03 -15.46
C GLY A 84 0.85 2.46 -16.74
N THR A 85 1.29 1.54 -17.60
CA THR A 85 1.96 1.85 -18.86
C THR A 85 1.39 1.05 -20.03
N PHE A 86 1.48 1.63 -21.24
CA PHE A 86 1.03 0.98 -22.47
C PHE A 86 1.79 -0.34 -22.73
N ASP A 87 3.09 -0.38 -22.45
CA ASP A 87 3.90 -1.59 -22.64
C ASP A 87 3.46 -2.73 -21.72
N GLU A 88 3.14 -2.44 -20.46
CA GLU A 88 2.65 -3.47 -19.53
C GLU A 88 1.24 -3.95 -19.90
N LEU A 89 0.37 -3.05 -20.37
CA LEU A 89 -0.94 -3.40 -20.91
C LEU A 89 -0.83 -4.31 -22.15
N LYS A 90 0.07 -3.98 -23.08
CA LYS A 90 0.29 -4.78 -24.30
C LYS A 90 0.79 -6.19 -23.96
N LYS A 91 1.78 -6.31 -23.07
CA LYS A 91 2.28 -7.61 -22.59
C LYS A 91 1.16 -8.44 -21.96
N LEU A 92 0.28 -7.80 -21.19
CA LEU A 92 -0.87 -8.47 -20.60
C LEU A 92 -1.82 -9.00 -21.67
N TYR A 93 -2.16 -8.16 -22.64
CA TYR A 93 -3.06 -8.52 -23.74
C TYR A 93 -2.50 -9.71 -24.55
N GLU A 94 -1.21 -9.69 -24.89
CA GLU A 94 -0.54 -10.79 -25.59
C GLU A 94 -0.58 -12.09 -24.78
N LYS A 95 -0.32 -12.02 -23.47
CA LYS A 95 -0.35 -13.18 -22.55
C LYS A 95 -1.72 -13.86 -22.45
N TYR A 96 -2.80 -13.10 -22.54
CA TYR A 96 -4.17 -13.64 -22.40
C TYR A 96 -4.87 -13.91 -23.72
N SER A 97 -4.43 -13.31 -24.83
CA SER A 97 -4.98 -13.56 -26.18
C SER A 97 -4.34 -14.75 -26.90
N SER A 98 -3.26 -15.32 -26.35
CA SER A 98 -2.58 -16.51 -26.86
C SER A 98 -3.04 -17.81 -26.17
N LYS A 99 -4.16 -17.75 -25.44
CA LYS A 99 -4.94 -18.90 -24.94
C LYS A 99 -6.23 -19.02 -25.73
#